data_AF-A0A6N9U1R8-F1
#
_entry.id   AF-A0A6N9U1R8-F1
#
_cell.length_a   1.000
_cell.length_b   1.000
_cell.length_c   1.000
_cell.angle_alpha   90.00
_cell.angle_beta   90.00
_cell.angle_gamma   90.00
#
_symmetry.space_group_name_H-M   'P 1'
#
loop_
_entity.id
_entity.type
_entity.pdbx_description
1 polymer ?
#
loop_
_entity_poly.entity_id
_entity_poly.type
_entity_poly.pdbx_seq_one_letter_code
_entity_poly.pdbx_strand_id
1 'polypeptide(L)'
;MDIPLRFGAELRRLREGAGMTIQQLADVVSYSRGHLSKIERGVNPPTRDLAQRCDSHFEADGRLRRAFMAETESRGKRRKPARRQVIATGIGSLIAARLAEGNRAGHLGDGELPPRALFQEQLHQMKQLGQSLAPTVMLPVLRSQASNVITLASRTTGASRDELLVTASRFAVHIGWLAQEGGDDAAALNATAEAVELARAGGDEYLADYALVRRALVAYYNGHATRTITLAQQAQRSAAPPRIRGLAAQREAQGYALAGDEGACLQALDRARELLAVQEEGPVGAALGTTQVPDTVSMVTGWCLYDLGRPRQAAAALENECRRIASHALNTRTRYGLRHALALAASGEVESSCATAGELLGFVSANPSATVRTDVRRLDREWSRFRGNAAVRRLRPALANVLNAAI
;
A
#
# COMPACT_ATOMS: atom_id res chain seq x y z
N MET A 1 -31.15 -12.75 -28.51
CA MET A 1 -29.88 -12.13 -28.08
C MET A 1 -30.19 -10.74 -27.58
N ASP A 2 -30.38 -10.56 -26.27
CA ASP A 2 -30.72 -9.27 -25.67
C ASP A 2 -29.49 -8.35 -25.64
N ILE A 3 -29.59 -7.23 -26.35
CA ILE A 3 -28.60 -6.15 -26.31
C ILE A 3 -28.71 -5.50 -24.91
N PRO A 4 -27.62 -5.31 -24.15
CA PRO A 4 -27.71 -4.70 -22.83
C PRO A 4 -28.23 -3.26 -22.96
N LEU A 5 -29.46 -3.04 -22.48
CA LEU A 5 -30.14 -1.73 -22.51
C LEU A 5 -29.40 -0.75 -21.60
N ARG A 6 -28.94 0.37 -22.16
CA ARG A 6 -28.30 1.46 -21.40
C ARG A 6 -29.34 2.19 -20.56
N PHE A 7 -28.99 2.56 -19.32
CA PHE A 7 -29.91 3.20 -18.37
C PHE A 7 -30.62 4.42 -18.96
N GLY A 8 -29.87 5.31 -19.63
CA GLY A 8 -30.42 6.53 -20.21
C GLY A 8 -31.46 6.29 -21.30
N ALA A 9 -31.28 5.25 -22.12
CA ALA A 9 -32.23 4.91 -23.18
C ALA A 9 -33.52 4.33 -22.60
N GLU A 10 -33.42 3.51 -21.55
CA GLU A 10 -34.59 2.93 -20.88
C GLU A 10 -35.38 3.99 -20.10
N LEU A 11 -34.68 4.91 -19.42
CA LEU A 11 -35.32 6.05 -18.76
C LEU A 11 -36.11 6.91 -19.75
N ARG A 12 -35.51 7.21 -20.91
CA ARG A 12 -36.17 7.95 -22.00
C ARG A 12 -37.41 7.22 -22.51
N ARG A 13 -37.31 5.91 -22.73
CA ARG A 13 -38.43 5.07 -23.20
C ARG A 13 -39.61 5.09 -22.22
N LEU A 14 -39.34 4.94 -20.92
CA LEU A 14 -40.37 4.98 -19.87
C LEU A 14 -41.01 6.37 -19.75
N ARG A 15 -40.20 7.43 -19.81
CA ARG A 15 -40.69 8.81 -19.81
C ARG A 15 -41.61 9.10 -21.00
N GLU A 16 -41.20 8.71 -22.21
CA GLU A 16 -41.99 8.92 -23.43
C GLU A 16 -43.26 8.04 -23.43
N GLY A 17 -43.18 6.80 -22.94
CA GLY A 17 -44.34 5.93 -22.76
C GLY A 17 -45.36 6.44 -21.75
N ALA A 18 -44.92 7.20 -20.75
CA ALA A 18 -45.77 7.89 -19.79
C ALA A 18 -46.27 9.28 -20.29
N GLY A 19 -45.93 9.68 -21.53
CA GLY A 19 -46.32 10.97 -22.10
C GLY A 19 -45.65 12.18 -21.43
N MET A 20 -44.59 11.98 -20.66
CA MET A 20 -43.96 13.03 -19.86
C MET A 20 -42.89 13.80 -20.66
N THR A 21 -42.90 15.11 -20.51
CA THR A 21 -41.75 15.94 -20.90
C THR A 21 -40.58 15.72 -19.93
N ILE A 22 -39.37 15.99 -20.40
CA ILE A 22 -38.18 15.90 -19.53
C ILE A 22 -38.20 16.89 -18.36
N GLN A 23 -38.94 18.00 -18.48
CA GLN A 23 -39.14 18.95 -17.39
C GLN A 23 -40.06 18.36 -16.32
N GLN A 24 -41.17 17.74 -16.71
CA GLN A 24 -42.08 17.08 -15.75
C GLN A 24 -41.38 15.95 -14.98
N LEU A 25 -40.53 15.16 -15.64
CA LEU A 25 -39.73 14.15 -14.94
C LEU A 25 -38.74 14.80 -13.95
N ALA A 26 -38.12 15.92 -14.35
CA ALA A 26 -37.19 16.67 -13.52
C ALA A 26 -37.83 17.14 -12.21
N ASP A 27 -39.06 17.65 -12.30
CA ASP A 27 -39.81 18.14 -11.14
C ASP A 27 -40.20 16.98 -10.20
N VAL A 28 -40.65 15.84 -10.76
CA VAL A 28 -41.06 14.66 -9.97
C VAL A 28 -39.89 14.02 -9.23
N VAL A 29 -38.72 13.88 -9.87
CA VAL A 29 -37.57 13.23 -9.23
C VAL A 29 -36.67 14.20 -8.47
N SER A 30 -36.97 15.51 -8.53
CA SER A 30 -36.19 16.61 -7.94
C SER A 30 -34.76 16.73 -8.49
N TYR A 31 -34.59 16.59 -9.81
CA TYR A 31 -33.33 16.81 -10.51
C TYR A 31 -33.46 17.97 -11.51
N SER A 32 -32.35 18.54 -11.97
CA SER A 32 -32.44 19.57 -13.02
C SER A 32 -32.67 18.94 -14.40
N ARG A 33 -33.49 19.59 -15.24
CA ARG A 33 -33.74 19.19 -16.63
C ARG A 33 -32.44 18.96 -17.42
N GLY A 34 -31.47 19.85 -17.24
CA GLY A 34 -30.17 19.75 -17.92
C GLY A 34 -29.36 18.52 -17.50
N HIS A 35 -29.49 18.08 -16.24
CA HIS A 35 -28.84 16.88 -15.74
C HIS A 35 -29.52 15.62 -16.29
N LEU A 36 -30.85 15.54 -16.25
CA LEU A 36 -31.59 14.40 -16.80
C LEU A 36 -31.41 14.26 -18.32
N SER A 37 -31.36 15.37 -19.07
CA SER A 37 -31.11 15.34 -20.51
C SER A 37 -29.73 14.77 -20.86
N LYS A 38 -28.72 15.03 -20.03
CA LYS A 38 -27.38 14.44 -20.21
C LYS A 38 -27.38 12.95 -19.88
N ILE A 39 -28.21 12.50 -18.93
CA ILE A 39 -28.34 11.09 -18.56
C ILE A 39 -29.07 10.30 -19.65
N GLU A 40 -30.20 10.79 -20.18
CA GLU A 40 -30.94 10.11 -21.26
C GLU A 40 -30.10 9.92 -22.53
N ARG A 41 -29.20 10.87 -22.81
CA ARG A 41 -28.25 10.80 -23.94
C ARG A 41 -27.00 9.99 -23.64
N GLY A 42 -26.85 9.45 -22.42
CA GLY A 42 -25.69 8.68 -21.99
C GLY A 42 -24.40 9.51 -21.83
N VAL A 43 -24.52 10.84 -21.72
CA VAL A 43 -23.39 11.77 -21.51
C VAL A 43 -22.97 11.78 -20.05
N ASN A 44 -23.93 11.81 -19.12
CA ASN A 44 -23.67 11.75 -17.68
C ASN A 44 -24.05 10.36 -17.14
N PRO A 45 -23.27 9.79 -16.21
CA PRO A 45 -23.70 8.60 -15.49
C PRO A 45 -24.94 8.89 -14.64
N PRO A 46 -25.88 7.94 -14.57
CA PRO A 46 -26.92 7.97 -13.55
C PRO A 46 -26.36 7.71 -12.15
N THR A 47 -27.05 8.21 -11.12
CA THR A 47 -26.77 7.87 -9.72
C THR A 47 -27.69 6.73 -9.25
N ARG A 48 -27.29 6.02 -8.20
CA ARG A 48 -28.14 4.98 -7.58
C ARG A 48 -29.48 5.56 -7.10
N ASP A 49 -29.45 6.74 -6.50
CA ASP A 49 -30.63 7.45 -6.00
C ASP A 49 -31.60 7.81 -7.15
N LEU A 50 -31.09 8.34 -8.26
CA LEU A 50 -31.92 8.60 -9.45
C LEU A 50 -32.53 7.31 -10.00
N ALA A 51 -31.74 6.25 -10.12
CA ALA A 51 -32.22 4.95 -10.58
C ALA A 51 -33.36 4.42 -9.70
N GLN A 52 -33.25 4.57 -8.38
CA GLN A 52 -34.28 4.15 -7.44
C GLN A 52 -35.55 4.99 -7.55
N ARG A 53 -35.43 6.32 -7.60
CA ARG A 53 -36.58 7.24 -7.71
C ARG A 53 -37.36 7.03 -9.00
N CYS A 54 -36.67 6.89 -10.13
CA CYS A 54 -37.33 6.63 -11.41
C CYS A 54 -37.96 5.24 -11.46
N ASP A 55 -37.34 4.22 -10.88
CA ASP A 55 -37.88 2.86 -10.83
C ASP A 55 -39.17 2.80 -10.00
N SER A 56 -39.21 3.50 -8.86
CA SER A 56 -40.41 3.66 -8.04
C SER A 56 -41.48 4.49 -8.73
N HIS A 57 -41.12 5.57 -9.44
CA HIS A 57 -42.09 6.44 -10.10
C HIS A 57 -42.77 5.78 -11.31
N PHE A 58 -42.00 5.05 -12.12
CA PHE A 58 -42.53 4.35 -13.30
C PHE A 58 -43.00 2.91 -13.00
N GLU A 59 -42.99 2.49 -11.73
CA GLU A 59 -43.30 1.13 -11.29
C GLU A 59 -42.56 0.07 -12.15
N ALA A 60 -41.30 0.33 -12.46
CA ALA A 60 -40.55 -0.39 -13.50
C ALA A 60 -40.03 -1.77 -13.04
N ASP A 61 -40.55 -2.31 -11.94
CA ASP A 61 -40.20 -3.61 -11.35
C ASP A 61 -38.67 -3.89 -11.30
N GLY A 62 -37.91 -2.92 -10.78
CA GLY A 62 -36.45 -3.01 -10.65
C GLY A 62 -35.68 -2.88 -11.97
N ARG A 63 -36.32 -2.64 -13.11
CA ARG A 63 -35.67 -2.61 -14.43
C ARG A 63 -34.66 -1.49 -14.56
N LEU A 64 -34.93 -0.29 -14.04
CA LEU A 64 -33.98 0.82 -14.05
C LEU A 64 -32.85 0.60 -13.05
N ARG A 65 -33.13 -0.04 -11.91
CA ARG A 65 -32.10 -0.47 -10.96
C ARG A 65 -31.17 -1.53 -11.57
N ARG A 66 -31.71 -2.51 -12.29
CA ARG A 66 -30.93 -3.54 -13.01
C ARG A 66 -30.10 -2.92 -14.14
N ALA A 67 -30.65 -1.98 -14.91
CA ALA A 67 -29.91 -1.25 -15.94
C ALA A 67 -28.76 -0.42 -15.34
N PHE A 68 -28.98 0.23 -14.19
CA PHE A 68 -27.93 0.93 -13.45
C PHE A 68 -26.82 -0.03 -12.97
N MET A 69 -27.19 -1.19 -12.39
CA MET A 69 -26.22 -2.19 -11.95
C MET A 69 -25.41 -2.76 -13.12
N ALA A 70 -26.06 -3.09 -14.25
CA ALA A 70 -25.39 -3.55 -15.46
C ALA A 70 -24.46 -2.48 -16.08
N GLU A 71 -24.85 -1.20 -16.07
CA GLU A 71 -24.00 -0.11 -16.56
C GLU A 71 -22.81 0.17 -15.61
N THR A 72 -23.01 0.06 -14.29
CA THR A 72 -21.92 0.21 -13.31
C THR A 72 -20.95 -0.96 -13.33
N GLU A 73 -21.43 -2.20 -13.49
CA GLU A 73 -20.60 -3.40 -13.66
C GLU A 73 -19.85 -3.41 -15.00
N SER A 74 -20.48 -2.99 -16.09
CA SER A 74 -19.81 -2.86 -17.39
C SER A 74 -18.81 -1.70 -17.42
N ARG A 75 -19.04 -0.60 -16.68
CA ARG A 75 -18.03 0.45 -16.41
C ARG A 75 -16.89 -0.07 -15.52
N GLY A 76 -17.17 -1.02 -14.62
CA GLY A 76 -16.15 -1.75 -13.85
C GLY A 76 -15.29 -2.66 -14.72
N LYS A 77 -15.87 -3.29 -15.75
CA LYS A 77 -15.19 -4.21 -16.69
C LYS A 77 -14.57 -3.53 -17.92
N ARG A 78 -14.93 -2.27 -18.23
CA ARG A 78 -14.28 -1.45 -19.28
C ARG A 78 -13.79 -0.13 -18.69
N ARG A 79 -12.63 -0.16 -18.01
CA ARG A 79 -11.79 1.03 -17.79
C ARG A 79 -10.62 1.03 -18.77
N LYS A 80 -10.81 1.68 -19.92
CA LYS A 80 -9.75 2.52 -20.48
C LYS A 80 -9.76 3.82 -19.67
N PRO A 81 -8.64 4.31 -19.13
CA PRO A 81 -8.65 5.50 -18.30
C PRO A 81 -9.02 6.73 -19.14
N ALA A 82 -9.99 7.51 -18.63
CA ALA A 82 -10.41 8.78 -19.19
C ALA A 82 -9.32 9.85 -18.98
N ARG A 83 -8.71 10.23 -20.10
CA ARG A 83 -7.99 11.44 -20.56
C ARG A 83 -7.91 12.75 -19.72
N ARG A 84 -8.16 12.80 -18.40
CA ARG A 84 -8.09 14.05 -17.61
C ARG A 84 -7.30 14.01 -16.28
N GLN A 85 -6.53 12.95 -16.03
CA GLN A 85 -5.52 12.91 -14.95
C GLN A 85 -4.13 12.50 -15.48
N VAL A 86 -3.75 13.00 -16.65
CA VAL A 86 -2.47 12.68 -17.30
C VAL A 86 -1.28 13.43 -16.68
N ILE A 87 -1.48 14.27 -15.66
CA ILE A 87 -0.37 15.01 -15.02
C ILE A 87 0.42 14.15 -14.01
N ALA A 88 -0.08 12.98 -13.59
CA ALA A 88 0.62 12.10 -12.63
C ALA A 88 1.12 10.77 -13.23
N THR A 89 1.02 10.60 -14.55
CA THR A 89 1.57 9.44 -15.28
C THR A 89 2.98 9.78 -15.72
N GLY A 90 3.99 9.33 -14.98
CA GLY A 90 5.39 9.46 -15.36
C GLY A 90 5.66 9.01 -16.81
N ILE A 91 6.76 9.48 -17.38
CA ILE A 91 7.17 9.29 -18.79
C ILE A 91 6.99 7.85 -19.29
N GLY A 92 7.19 6.83 -18.44
CA GLY A 92 6.97 5.42 -18.78
C GLY A 92 5.55 5.06 -19.21
N SER A 93 4.52 5.75 -18.70
CA SER A 93 3.13 5.57 -19.12
C SER A 93 2.81 6.28 -20.44
N LEU A 94 3.49 7.38 -20.75
CA LEU A 94 3.39 8.06 -22.05
C LEU A 94 4.06 7.24 -23.16
N ILE A 95 5.17 6.58 -22.87
CA ILE A 95 5.86 5.68 -23.82
C ILE A 95 5.08 4.37 -23.97
N ALA A 96 4.63 3.73 -22.88
CA ALA A 96 3.76 2.56 -22.97
C ALA A 96 2.46 2.86 -23.74
N ALA A 97 1.88 4.05 -23.55
CA ALA A 97 0.72 4.50 -24.33
C ALA A 97 1.08 4.71 -25.82
N ARG A 98 2.20 5.37 -26.14
CA ARG A 98 2.67 5.53 -27.53
C ARG A 98 3.02 4.18 -28.19
N LEU A 99 3.55 3.23 -27.45
CA LEU A 99 3.89 1.86 -27.90
C LEU A 99 2.69 0.92 -27.97
N ALA A 100 1.60 1.24 -27.27
CA ALA A 100 0.31 0.56 -27.40
C ALA A 100 -0.54 1.15 -28.53
N GLU A 101 -0.39 2.45 -28.81
CA GLU A 101 -1.00 3.13 -29.97
C GLU A 101 -0.26 2.79 -31.29
N GLY A 102 1.06 2.60 -31.23
CA GLY A 102 1.86 2.10 -32.34
C GLY A 102 1.92 0.58 -32.34
N ASN A 103 1.12 -0.06 -33.18
CA ASN A 103 1.16 -1.51 -33.46
C ASN A 103 2.46 -1.92 -34.19
N ARG A 104 3.63 -1.61 -33.63
CA ARG A 104 4.95 -2.01 -34.14
C ARG A 104 5.45 -3.18 -33.30
N ALA A 105 5.32 -4.37 -33.86
CA ALA A 105 5.93 -5.61 -33.38
C ALA A 105 7.46 -5.63 -33.63
N GLY A 106 8.16 -4.54 -33.31
CA GLY A 106 9.61 -4.41 -33.49
C GLY A 106 10.35 -4.43 -32.15
N HIS A 107 11.58 -4.97 -32.15
CA HIS A 107 12.53 -4.80 -31.05
C HIS A 107 12.90 -3.31 -30.90
N LEU A 108 13.00 -2.83 -29.67
CA LEU A 108 13.45 -1.48 -29.35
C LEU A 108 14.97 -1.46 -29.23
N GLY A 109 15.62 -0.50 -29.89
CA GLY A 109 17.04 -0.21 -29.68
C GLY A 109 17.28 0.60 -28.40
N ASP A 110 18.49 0.53 -27.85
CA ASP A 110 18.85 1.19 -26.59
C ASP A 110 18.61 2.71 -26.59
N GLY A 111 18.78 3.37 -27.75
CA GLY A 111 18.54 4.81 -27.90
C GLY A 111 17.07 5.24 -27.84
N GLU A 112 16.12 4.29 -27.92
CA GLU A 112 14.68 4.54 -27.81
C GLU A 112 14.15 4.34 -26.38
N LEU A 113 14.98 3.79 -25.49
CA LEU A 113 14.60 3.52 -24.11
C LEU A 113 14.85 4.74 -23.22
N PRO A 114 13.92 5.09 -22.33
CA PRO A 114 14.19 6.06 -21.29
C PRO A 114 15.32 5.54 -20.38
N PRO A 115 16.24 6.40 -19.90
CA PRO A 115 17.28 6.00 -18.96
C PRO A 115 16.71 5.25 -17.76
N ARG A 116 17.37 4.18 -17.33
CA ARG A 116 17.02 3.39 -16.14
C ARG A 116 16.72 4.27 -14.91
N ALA A 117 17.49 5.34 -14.74
CA ALA A 117 17.31 6.31 -13.67
C ALA A 117 15.89 6.89 -13.59
N LEU A 118 15.18 7.02 -14.72
CA LEU A 118 13.81 7.52 -14.74
C LEU A 118 12.82 6.55 -14.10
N PHE A 119 12.95 5.24 -14.32
CA PHE A 119 12.09 4.26 -13.66
C PHE A 119 12.39 4.11 -12.17
N GLN A 120 13.67 4.25 -11.80
CA GLN A 120 14.08 4.27 -10.39
C GLN A 120 13.52 5.49 -9.65
N GLU A 121 13.59 6.65 -10.29
CA GLU A 121 12.99 7.89 -9.78
C GLU A 121 11.47 7.77 -9.70
N GLN A 122 10.82 7.18 -10.70
CA GLN A 122 9.38 6.93 -10.66
C GLN A 122 9.00 6.02 -9.48
N LEU A 123 9.75 4.93 -9.25
CA LEU A 123 9.54 4.07 -8.08
C LEU A 123 9.77 4.85 -6.78
N HIS A 124 10.79 5.71 -6.72
CA HIS A 124 11.05 6.56 -5.57
C HIS A 124 9.87 7.48 -5.26
N GLN A 125 9.34 8.19 -6.26
CA GLN A 125 8.16 9.05 -6.14
C GLN A 125 6.94 8.25 -5.70
N MET A 126 6.73 7.04 -6.22
CA MET A 126 5.62 6.18 -5.80
C MET A 126 5.76 5.71 -4.35
N LYS A 127 6.99 5.40 -3.90
CA LYS A 127 7.26 5.08 -2.49
C LYS A 127 6.97 6.28 -1.59
N GLN A 128 7.28 7.51 -2.03
CA GLN A 128 6.95 8.74 -1.30
C GLN A 128 5.43 8.97 -1.22
N LEU A 129 4.72 8.86 -2.34
CA LEU A 129 3.25 8.96 -2.37
C LEU A 129 2.59 7.88 -1.49
N GLY A 130 3.14 6.67 -1.50
CA GLY A 130 2.74 5.57 -0.62
C GLY A 130 2.99 5.84 0.86
N GLN A 131 3.61 6.96 1.25
CA GLN A 131 3.65 7.39 2.66
C GLN A 131 2.38 8.14 3.09
N SER A 132 1.52 8.55 2.18
CA SER A 132 0.34 9.37 2.49
C SER A 132 -0.96 8.82 1.89
N LEU A 133 -0.87 7.68 1.20
CA LEU A 133 -1.99 7.03 0.51
C LEU A 133 -2.13 5.58 0.97
N ALA A 134 -3.38 5.13 1.05
CA ALA A 134 -3.72 3.76 1.42
C ALA A 134 -3.20 2.73 0.40
N PRO A 135 -2.88 1.49 0.85
CA PRO A 135 -2.43 0.42 -0.05
C PRO A 135 -3.41 0.12 -1.19
N THR A 136 -4.72 0.17 -0.94
CA THR A 136 -5.78 -0.07 -1.94
C THR A 136 -5.75 0.92 -3.10
N VAL A 137 -5.26 2.15 -2.87
CA VAL A 137 -5.09 3.17 -3.90
C VAL A 137 -3.79 2.96 -4.68
N MET A 138 -2.70 2.63 -3.98
CA MET A 138 -1.36 2.55 -4.58
C MET A 138 -1.08 1.23 -5.31
N LEU A 139 -1.66 0.11 -4.87
CA LEU A 139 -1.42 -1.21 -5.45
C LEU A 139 -1.77 -1.29 -6.95
N PRO A 140 -2.94 -0.82 -7.43
CA PRO A 140 -3.24 -0.81 -8.87
C PRO A 140 -2.27 0.05 -9.68
N VAL A 141 -1.83 1.18 -9.13
CA VAL A 141 -0.89 2.10 -9.78
C VAL A 141 0.47 1.44 -9.96
N LEU A 142 0.99 0.83 -8.89
CA LEU A 142 2.29 0.14 -8.92
C LEU A 142 2.27 -1.09 -9.82
N ARG A 143 1.20 -1.89 -9.78
CA ARG A 143 1.04 -3.04 -10.69
C ARG A 143 1.05 -2.61 -12.16
N SER A 144 0.33 -1.54 -12.48
CA SER A 144 0.32 -0.97 -13.83
C SER A 144 1.72 -0.54 -14.29
N GLN A 145 2.49 0.15 -13.44
CA GLN A 145 3.87 0.50 -13.79
C GLN A 145 4.79 -0.71 -13.91
N ALA A 146 4.68 -1.68 -13.00
CA ALA A 146 5.45 -2.92 -13.08
C ALA A 146 5.21 -3.64 -14.41
N SER A 147 3.93 -3.78 -14.81
CA SER A 147 3.56 -4.37 -16.10
C SER A 147 4.10 -3.58 -17.30
N ASN A 148 4.15 -2.25 -17.24
CA ASN A 148 4.75 -1.44 -18.30
C ASN A 148 6.25 -1.70 -18.42
N VAL A 149 6.98 -1.76 -17.30
CA VAL A 149 8.42 -2.06 -17.28
C VAL A 149 8.69 -3.48 -17.80
N ILE A 150 7.89 -4.47 -17.39
CA ILE A 150 7.98 -5.86 -17.89
C ILE A 150 7.71 -5.91 -19.40
N THR A 151 6.69 -5.19 -19.88
CA THR A 151 6.37 -5.13 -21.31
C THR A 151 7.52 -4.52 -22.11
N LEU A 152 8.15 -3.46 -21.60
CA LEU A 152 9.35 -2.89 -22.23
C LEU A 152 10.50 -3.91 -22.25
N ALA A 153 10.78 -4.58 -21.13
CA ALA A 153 11.81 -5.60 -21.05
C ALA A 153 11.60 -6.73 -22.10
N SER A 154 10.34 -7.12 -22.34
CA SER A 154 10.00 -8.15 -23.33
C SER A 154 10.27 -7.74 -24.80
N ARG A 155 10.44 -6.45 -25.07
CA ARG A 155 10.72 -5.87 -26.40
C ARG A 155 12.17 -5.41 -26.57
N THR A 156 13.01 -5.67 -25.58
CA THR A 156 14.41 -5.25 -25.52
C THR A 156 15.31 -6.48 -25.35
N THR A 157 16.60 -6.34 -25.66
CA THR A 157 17.59 -7.42 -25.49
C THR A 157 18.85 -6.90 -24.78
N GLY A 158 19.76 -7.80 -24.41
CA GLY A 158 21.05 -7.43 -23.80
C GLY A 158 20.92 -6.70 -22.46
N ALA A 159 21.89 -5.83 -22.18
CA ALA A 159 22.00 -5.12 -20.90
C ALA A 159 20.74 -4.33 -20.54
N SER A 160 20.13 -3.64 -21.50
CA SER A 160 18.91 -2.86 -21.27
C SER A 160 17.73 -3.72 -20.83
N ARG A 161 17.59 -4.95 -21.35
CA ARG A 161 16.57 -5.90 -20.89
C ARG A 161 16.80 -6.27 -19.44
N ASP A 162 18.04 -6.61 -19.10
CA ASP A 162 18.42 -7.07 -17.76
C ASP A 162 18.19 -5.96 -16.72
N GLU A 163 18.55 -4.72 -17.05
CA GLU A 163 18.28 -3.55 -16.22
C GLU A 163 16.79 -3.28 -15.98
N LEU A 164 15.96 -3.45 -17.01
CA LEU A 164 14.50 -3.31 -16.89
C LEU A 164 13.91 -4.42 -16.01
N LEU A 165 14.41 -5.64 -16.10
CA LEU A 165 13.98 -6.76 -15.24
C LEU A 165 14.39 -6.54 -13.78
N VAL A 166 15.61 -6.08 -13.53
CA VAL A 166 16.03 -5.67 -12.18
C VAL A 166 15.14 -4.54 -11.67
N THR A 167 14.79 -3.56 -12.50
CA THR A 167 13.88 -2.49 -12.12
C THR A 167 12.46 -3.00 -11.80
N ALA A 168 11.92 -3.91 -12.62
CA ALA A 168 10.64 -4.55 -12.38
C ALA A 168 10.63 -5.34 -11.06
N SER A 169 11.74 -6.01 -10.72
CA SER A 169 11.88 -6.70 -9.43
C SER A 169 11.70 -5.74 -8.24
N ARG A 170 12.20 -4.49 -8.36
CA ARG A 170 12.09 -3.48 -7.29
C ARG A 170 10.65 -2.97 -7.15
N PHE A 171 9.89 -2.89 -8.24
CA PHE A 171 8.45 -2.67 -8.17
C PHE A 171 7.73 -3.83 -7.47
N ALA A 172 8.03 -5.07 -7.85
CA ALA A 172 7.43 -6.26 -7.23
C ALA A 172 7.71 -6.34 -5.72
N VAL A 173 8.94 -6.04 -5.28
CA VAL A 173 9.28 -5.88 -3.85
C VAL A 173 8.37 -4.88 -3.14
N HIS A 174 8.13 -3.72 -3.76
CA HIS A 174 7.31 -2.66 -3.16
C HIS A 174 5.80 -3.01 -3.19
N ILE A 175 5.33 -3.67 -4.24
CA ILE A 175 3.98 -4.26 -4.29
C ILE A 175 3.80 -5.24 -3.13
N GLY A 176 4.79 -6.09 -2.86
CA GLY A 176 4.75 -7.00 -1.72
C GLY A 176 4.74 -6.30 -0.36
N TRP A 177 5.38 -5.13 -0.21
CA TRP A 177 5.25 -4.29 0.99
C TRP A 177 3.82 -3.78 1.18
N LEU A 178 3.23 -3.19 0.13
CA LEU A 178 1.87 -2.65 0.23
C LEU A 178 0.80 -3.74 0.36
N ALA A 179 1.00 -4.91 -0.25
CA ALA A 179 0.11 -6.05 -0.07
C ALA A 179 0.06 -6.48 1.41
N GLN A 180 1.22 -6.56 2.07
CA GLN A 180 1.30 -6.83 3.50
C GLN A 180 0.67 -5.71 4.34
N GLU A 181 0.89 -4.45 3.98
CA GLU A 181 0.21 -3.32 4.63
C GLU A 181 -1.31 -3.35 4.40
N GLY A 182 -1.78 -3.89 3.27
CA GLY A 182 -3.17 -4.19 2.98
C GLY A 182 -3.70 -5.48 3.61
N GLY A 183 -2.89 -6.20 4.39
CA GLY A 183 -3.31 -7.42 5.10
C GLY A 183 -3.40 -8.68 4.22
N ASP A 184 -2.89 -8.64 2.99
CA ASP A 184 -2.83 -9.78 2.08
C ASP A 184 -1.42 -10.37 2.08
N ASP A 185 -1.13 -11.20 3.08
CA ASP A 185 0.16 -11.88 3.24
C ASP A 185 0.45 -12.84 2.07
N ALA A 186 -0.58 -13.44 1.48
CA ALA A 186 -0.41 -14.33 0.33
C ALA A 186 0.07 -13.54 -0.90
N ALA A 187 -0.57 -12.42 -1.21
CA ALA A 187 -0.12 -11.51 -2.27
C ALA A 187 1.26 -10.92 -1.97
N ALA A 188 1.58 -10.63 -0.70
CA ALA A 188 2.89 -10.15 -0.30
C ALA A 188 4.00 -11.17 -0.60
N LEU A 189 3.77 -12.45 -0.28
CA LEU A 189 4.70 -13.54 -0.55
C LEU A 189 4.81 -13.85 -2.05
N ASN A 190 3.69 -13.83 -2.79
CA ASN A 190 3.69 -14.04 -4.24
C ASN A 190 4.47 -12.93 -4.96
N ALA A 191 4.25 -11.66 -4.62
CA ALA A 191 5.00 -10.55 -5.19
C ALA A 191 6.49 -10.60 -4.81
N THR A 192 6.81 -11.11 -3.62
CA THR A 192 8.21 -11.36 -3.22
C THR A 192 8.86 -12.45 -4.08
N ALA A 193 8.15 -13.53 -4.38
CA ALA A 193 8.63 -14.60 -5.26
C ALA A 193 8.79 -14.10 -6.72
N GLU A 194 7.81 -13.35 -7.24
CA GLU A 194 7.88 -12.71 -8.56
C GLU A 194 9.10 -11.79 -8.66
N ALA A 195 9.40 -11.02 -7.61
CA ALA A 195 10.57 -10.17 -7.59
C ALA A 195 11.88 -10.98 -7.78
N VAL A 196 12.00 -12.15 -7.14
CA VAL A 196 13.18 -13.03 -7.28
C VAL A 196 13.33 -13.51 -8.71
N GLU A 197 12.24 -13.96 -9.34
CA GLU A 197 12.30 -14.43 -10.73
C GLU A 197 12.71 -13.32 -11.70
N LEU A 198 12.14 -12.11 -11.53
CA LEU A 198 12.52 -10.94 -12.33
C LEU A 198 13.98 -10.53 -12.11
N ALA A 199 14.45 -10.52 -10.86
CA ALA A 199 15.84 -10.17 -10.54
C ALA A 199 16.84 -11.17 -11.11
N ARG A 200 16.60 -12.47 -10.93
CA ARG A 200 17.45 -13.53 -11.49
C ARG A 200 17.50 -13.43 -13.02
N ALA A 201 16.35 -13.19 -13.66
CA ALA A 201 16.28 -13.05 -15.12
C ALA A 201 17.00 -11.80 -15.66
N GLY A 202 17.29 -10.83 -14.79
CA GLY A 202 18.13 -9.65 -15.07
C GLY A 202 19.51 -9.67 -14.41
N GLY A 203 19.97 -10.83 -13.91
CA GLY A 203 21.31 -11.01 -13.35
C GLY A 203 21.54 -10.56 -11.90
N ASP A 204 20.50 -10.15 -11.16
CA ASP A 204 20.59 -9.88 -9.71
C ASP A 204 20.33 -11.17 -8.92
N GLU A 205 21.42 -11.82 -8.50
CA GLU A 205 21.37 -13.10 -7.77
C GLU A 205 21.03 -12.93 -6.28
N TYR A 206 21.27 -11.74 -5.71
CA TYR A 206 21.15 -11.51 -4.26
C TYR A 206 19.73 -11.18 -3.82
N LEU A 207 18.81 -10.88 -4.74
CA LEU A 207 17.43 -10.60 -4.35
C LEU A 207 16.73 -11.81 -3.71
N ALA A 208 17.20 -13.04 -3.98
CA ALA A 208 16.74 -14.25 -3.31
C ALA A 208 17.01 -14.22 -1.79
N ASP A 209 18.15 -13.68 -1.37
CA ASP A 209 18.47 -13.51 0.05
C ASP A 209 17.61 -12.43 0.70
N TYR A 210 17.38 -11.32 0.00
CA TYR A 210 16.45 -10.30 0.48
C TYR A 210 14.99 -10.80 0.55
N ALA A 211 14.59 -11.72 -0.34
CA ALA A 211 13.29 -12.36 -0.26
C ALA A 211 13.13 -13.17 1.04
N LEU A 212 14.20 -13.80 1.55
CA LEU A 212 14.19 -14.43 2.87
C LEU A 212 13.96 -13.41 3.99
N VAL A 213 14.58 -12.22 3.90
CA VAL A 213 14.33 -11.09 4.83
C VAL A 213 12.85 -10.68 4.80
N ARG A 214 12.24 -10.58 3.61
CA ARG A 214 10.81 -10.26 3.45
C ARG A 214 9.90 -11.35 4.03
N ARG A 215 10.22 -12.61 3.80
CA ARG A 215 9.48 -13.75 4.39
C ARG A 215 9.62 -13.78 5.92
N ALA A 216 10.80 -13.46 6.45
CA ALA A 216 11.03 -13.34 7.89
C ALA A 216 10.17 -12.21 8.48
N LEU A 217 10.03 -11.08 7.77
CA LEU A 217 9.15 -10.00 8.21
C LEU A 217 7.67 -10.40 8.27
N VAL A 218 7.17 -11.12 7.25
CA VAL A 218 5.79 -11.64 7.26
C VAL A 218 5.60 -12.63 8.42
N ALA A 219 6.56 -13.54 8.63
CA ALA A 219 6.52 -14.48 9.75
C ALA A 219 6.51 -13.75 11.12
N TYR A 220 7.30 -12.69 11.24
CA TYR A 220 7.42 -11.86 12.43
C TYR A 220 6.09 -11.17 12.79
N TYR A 221 5.41 -10.54 11.83
CA TYR A 221 4.10 -9.92 12.10
C TYR A 221 3.03 -10.93 12.51
N ASN A 222 3.19 -12.19 12.11
CA ASN A 222 2.35 -13.31 12.53
C ASN A 222 2.79 -13.94 13.87
N GLY A 223 3.80 -13.39 14.55
CA GLY A 223 4.28 -13.87 15.85
C GLY A 223 5.12 -15.15 15.79
N HIS A 224 5.55 -15.58 14.61
CA HIS A 224 6.33 -16.83 14.45
C HIS A 224 7.83 -16.59 14.70
N ALA A 225 8.24 -16.56 15.97
CA ALA A 225 9.62 -16.27 16.38
C ALA A 225 10.66 -17.19 15.70
N THR A 226 10.54 -18.52 15.87
CA THR A 226 11.48 -19.50 15.30
C THR A 226 11.62 -19.35 13.78
N ARG A 227 10.49 -19.24 13.06
CA ARG A 227 10.51 -19.09 11.60
C ARG A 227 11.16 -17.77 11.17
N THR A 228 10.97 -16.70 11.92
CA THR A 228 11.62 -15.41 11.69
C THR A 228 13.14 -15.55 11.80
N ILE A 229 13.62 -16.17 12.89
CA ILE A 229 15.05 -16.41 13.14
C ILE A 229 15.65 -17.27 12.02
N THR A 230 15.03 -18.42 11.70
CA THR A 230 15.56 -19.34 10.69
C THR A 230 15.71 -18.70 9.31
N LEU A 231 14.70 -17.96 8.85
CA LEU A 231 14.74 -17.27 7.56
C LEU A 231 15.80 -16.16 7.54
N ALA A 232 15.90 -15.39 8.64
CA ALA A 232 16.88 -14.33 8.78
C ALA A 232 18.33 -14.86 8.82
N GLN A 233 18.57 -15.98 9.50
CA GLN A 233 19.88 -16.64 9.50
C GLN A 233 20.22 -17.19 8.12
N GLN A 234 19.25 -17.78 7.41
CA GLN A 234 19.48 -18.28 6.06
C GLN A 234 19.93 -17.16 5.11
N ALA A 235 19.31 -15.98 5.17
CA ALA A 235 19.69 -14.81 4.37
C ALA A 235 21.11 -14.27 4.67
N GLN A 236 21.69 -14.63 5.82
CA GLN A 236 23.02 -14.20 6.23
C GLN A 236 24.14 -15.17 5.82
N ARG A 237 23.79 -16.39 5.37
CA ARG A 237 24.77 -17.45 5.01
C ARG A 237 25.40 -17.26 3.63
N SER A 238 24.82 -16.43 2.77
CA SER A 238 25.34 -16.16 1.44
C SER A 238 26.37 -15.01 1.45
N ALA A 239 26.98 -14.76 0.29
CA ALA A 239 27.82 -13.59 0.04
C ALA A 239 27.01 -12.32 -0.27
N ALA A 240 25.74 -12.23 0.17
CA ALA A 240 24.89 -11.07 -0.10
C ALA A 240 25.51 -9.75 0.40
N PRO A 241 25.22 -8.63 -0.28
CA PRO A 241 25.67 -7.31 0.13
C PRO A 241 25.40 -6.99 1.61
N PRO A 242 26.26 -6.18 2.26
CA PRO A 242 26.11 -5.81 3.67
C PRO A 242 24.71 -5.33 4.03
N ARG A 243 24.04 -4.57 3.16
CA ARG A 243 22.68 -4.11 3.41
C ARG A 243 21.67 -5.25 3.59
N ILE A 244 21.71 -6.27 2.73
CA ILE A 244 20.78 -7.41 2.83
C ILE A 244 21.05 -8.19 4.12
N ARG A 245 22.32 -8.46 4.42
CA ARG A 245 22.73 -9.18 5.64
C ARG A 245 22.39 -8.39 6.91
N GLY A 246 22.52 -7.06 6.88
CA GLY A 246 22.15 -6.18 7.98
C GLY A 246 20.64 -6.11 8.23
N LEU A 247 19.84 -6.02 7.15
CA LEU A 247 18.38 -6.12 7.27
C LEU A 247 17.94 -7.51 7.77
N ALA A 248 18.66 -8.57 7.39
CA ALA A 248 18.44 -9.91 7.91
C ALA A 248 18.77 -9.99 9.41
N ALA A 249 19.90 -9.45 9.86
CA ALA A 249 20.27 -9.39 11.28
C ALA A 249 19.22 -8.62 12.12
N GLN A 250 18.61 -7.55 11.57
CA GLN A 250 17.46 -6.90 12.24
C GLN A 250 16.26 -7.84 12.40
N ARG A 251 15.93 -8.65 11.38
CA ARG A 251 14.84 -9.64 11.48
C ARG A 251 15.19 -10.70 12.51
N GLU A 252 16.43 -11.16 12.54
CA GLU A 252 16.93 -12.13 13.52
C GLU A 252 16.78 -11.59 14.95
N ALA A 253 17.22 -10.35 15.20
CA ALA A 253 17.06 -9.68 16.49
C ALA A 253 15.59 -9.63 16.93
N GLN A 254 14.69 -9.24 16.03
CA GLN A 254 13.26 -9.22 16.30
C GLN A 254 12.67 -10.61 16.55
N GLY A 255 13.18 -11.63 15.87
CA GLY A 255 12.83 -13.02 16.14
C GLY A 255 13.23 -13.45 17.56
N TYR A 256 14.45 -13.13 18.00
CA TYR A 256 14.92 -13.40 19.36
C TYR A 256 14.16 -12.61 20.41
N ALA A 257 13.84 -11.34 20.15
CA ALA A 257 13.00 -10.53 21.02
C ALA A 257 11.62 -11.15 21.24
N LEU A 258 10.95 -11.62 20.17
CA LEU A 258 9.69 -12.35 20.28
C LEU A 258 9.82 -13.67 21.06
N ALA A 259 10.99 -14.32 21.03
CA ALA A 259 11.28 -15.54 21.79
C ALA A 259 11.69 -15.26 23.26
N GLY A 260 11.92 -14.00 23.64
CA GLY A 260 12.41 -13.62 24.96
C GLY A 260 13.92 -13.78 25.17
N ASP A 261 14.69 -14.02 24.11
CA ASP A 261 16.16 -14.15 24.19
C ASP A 261 16.82 -12.77 24.04
N GLU A 262 17.00 -12.08 25.16
CA GLU A 262 17.59 -10.74 25.21
C GLU A 262 19.05 -10.73 24.73
N GLY A 263 19.84 -11.74 25.12
CA GLY A 263 21.26 -11.81 24.76
C GLY A 263 21.47 -11.97 23.26
N ALA A 264 20.78 -12.93 22.64
CA ALA A 264 20.87 -13.15 21.20
C ALA A 264 20.26 -11.98 20.40
N CYS A 265 19.21 -11.34 20.92
CA CYS A 265 18.64 -10.14 20.33
C CYS A 265 19.67 -9.00 20.25
N LEU A 266 20.35 -8.69 21.35
CA LEU A 266 21.34 -7.61 21.39
C LEU A 266 22.52 -7.88 20.45
N GLN A 267 23.06 -9.11 20.46
CA GLN A 267 24.13 -9.50 19.54
C GLN A 267 23.74 -9.35 18.06
N ALA A 268 22.49 -9.71 17.71
CA ALA A 268 22.00 -9.54 16.34
C ALA A 268 21.79 -8.05 15.98
N LEU A 269 21.43 -7.19 16.93
CA LEU A 269 21.34 -5.73 16.73
C LEU A 269 22.72 -5.10 16.50
N ASP A 270 23.73 -5.53 17.26
CA ASP A 270 25.11 -5.06 17.08
C ASP A 270 25.63 -5.43 15.69
N ARG A 271 25.43 -6.68 15.27
CA ARG A 271 25.75 -7.12 13.91
C ARG A 271 25.01 -6.33 12.84
N ALA A 272 23.72 -6.04 13.06
CA ALA A 272 22.94 -5.22 12.14
C ALA A 272 23.52 -3.79 12.02
N ARG A 273 24.01 -3.22 13.12
CA ARG A 273 24.63 -1.90 13.16
C ARG A 273 25.92 -1.85 12.36
N GLU A 274 26.80 -2.84 12.54
CA GLU A 274 28.04 -2.96 11.78
C GLU A 274 27.78 -3.09 10.27
N LEU A 275 26.86 -3.99 9.88
CA LEU A 275 26.55 -4.25 8.48
C LEU A 275 25.86 -3.08 7.77
N LEU A 276 24.99 -2.34 8.47
CA LEU A 276 24.26 -1.19 7.91
C LEU A 276 25.03 0.13 7.99
N ALA A 277 26.15 0.18 8.72
CA ALA A 277 27.07 1.32 8.70
C ALA A 277 27.87 1.40 7.39
N VAL A 278 28.02 0.28 6.68
CA VAL A 278 28.67 0.25 5.37
C VAL A 278 27.79 0.98 4.36
N GLN A 279 28.26 2.11 3.85
CA GLN A 279 27.55 2.86 2.81
C GLN A 279 27.60 2.08 1.49
N GLU A 280 26.42 1.84 0.91
CA GLU A 280 26.32 1.32 -0.45
C GLU A 280 26.34 2.48 -1.45
N GLU A 281 27.26 2.45 -2.40
CA GLU A 281 27.24 3.35 -3.56
C GLU A 281 26.10 2.91 -4.50
N GLY A 282 25.19 3.83 -4.86
CA GLY A 282 24.15 3.52 -5.83
C GLY A 282 23.13 4.63 -6.07
N PRO A 283 22.29 4.50 -7.12
CA PRO A 283 21.27 5.48 -7.47
C PRO A 283 20.20 5.67 -6.37
N VAL A 284 19.62 6.86 -6.30
CA VAL A 284 18.48 7.17 -5.43
C VAL A 284 17.34 6.18 -5.67
N GLY A 285 16.75 5.65 -4.59
CA GLY A 285 15.62 4.70 -4.67
C GLY A 285 15.99 3.23 -4.90
N ALA A 286 17.27 2.92 -5.17
CA ALA A 286 17.78 1.55 -5.30
C ALA A 286 17.85 0.79 -3.96
N ALA A 287 17.88 1.51 -2.84
CA ALA A 287 17.98 0.96 -1.51
C ALA A 287 16.81 0.00 -1.17
N LEU A 288 17.16 -1.24 -0.81
CA LEU A 288 16.24 -2.26 -0.30
C LEU A 288 15.81 -1.95 1.14
N GLY A 289 14.65 -2.43 1.58
CA GLY A 289 14.14 -2.15 2.92
C GLY A 289 13.53 -0.76 3.10
N THR A 290 13.34 -0.33 4.35
CA THR A 290 12.80 0.99 4.67
C THR A 290 13.83 2.08 4.43
N THR A 291 13.41 3.22 3.88
CA THR A 291 14.28 4.38 3.58
C THR A 291 13.80 5.66 4.26
N GLN A 292 12.65 5.61 4.97
CA GLN A 292 12.01 6.74 5.62
C GLN A 292 12.36 6.84 7.12
N VAL A 293 13.13 5.87 7.61
CA VAL A 293 13.65 5.83 8.99
C VAL A 293 15.16 6.08 8.92
N PRO A 294 15.68 7.18 9.51
CA PRO A 294 17.09 7.53 9.42
C PRO A 294 18.03 6.48 10.04
N ASP A 295 17.72 6.00 11.26
CA ASP A 295 18.43 4.89 11.90
C ASP A 295 17.47 3.73 12.11
N THR A 296 17.48 2.82 11.13
CA THR A 296 16.63 1.63 11.18
C THR A 296 16.99 0.70 12.32
N VAL A 297 18.26 0.65 12.74
CA VAL A 297 18.71 -0.25 13.81
C VAL A 297 18.20 0.25 15.15
N SER A 298 18.38 1.53 15.47
CA SER A 298 17.88 2.10 16.72
C SER A 298 16.34 2.05 16.82
N MET A 299 15.63 2.25 15.70
CA MET A 299 14.18 2.05 15.67
C MET A 299 13.77 0.59 15.95
N VAL A 300 14.49 -0.38 15.37
CA VAL A 300 14.27 -1.80 15.64
C VAL A 300 14.63 -2.15 17.07
N THR A 301 15.72 -1.62 17.64
CA THR A 301 16.12 -1.78 19.04
C THR A 301 14.98 -1.36 19.97
N GLY A 302 14.41 -0.17 19.77
CA GLY A 302 13.29 0.31 20.58
C GLY A 302 12.10 -0.64 20.55
N TRP A 303 11.81 -1.26 19.41
CA TRP A 303 10.74 -2.24 19.32
C TRP A 303 11.11 -3.61 19.90
N CYS A 304 12.35 -4.08 19.75
CA CYS A 304 12.82 -5.29 20.42
C CYS A 304 12.69 -5.16 21.95
N LEU A 305 13.05 -4.00 22.51
CA LEU A 305 12.89 -3.72 23.94
C LEU A 305 11.42 -3.84 24.38
N TYR A 306 10.46 -3.45 23.52
CA TYR A 306 9.05 -3.64 23.81
C TYR A 306 8.68 -5.13 23.85
N ASP A 307 9.04 -5.90 22.82
CA ASP A 307 8.74 -7.34 22.74
C ASP A 307 9.45 -8.14 23.87
N LEU A 308 10.62 -7.68 24.35
CA LEU A 308 11.34 -8.22 25.52
C LEU A 308 10.75 -7.80 26.89
N GLY A 309 9.65 -7.03 26.90
CA GLY A 309 9.00 -6.60 28.14
C GLY A 309 9.75 -5.49 28.88
N ARG A 310 10.45 -4.60 28.18
CA ARG A 310 11.12 -3.39 28.71
C ARG A 310 10.43 -2.11 28.23
N PRO A 311 9.13 -1.90 28.53
CA PRO A 311 8.33 -0.84 27.88
C PRO A 311 8.84 0.59 28.15
N ARG A 312 9.39 0.88 29.33
CA ARG A 312 9.97 2.20 29.62
C ARG A 312 11.20 2.51 28.76
N GLN A 313 12.09 1.53 28.59
CA GLN A 313 13.27 1.68 27.73
C GLN A 313 12.86 1.77 26.25
N ALA A 314 11.88 0.97 25.85
CA ALA A 314 11.30 1.02 24.51
C ALA A 314 10.70 2.40 24.20
N ALA A 315 9.93 2.99 25.12
CA ALA A 315 9.34 4.31 24.93
C ALA A 315 10.43 5.37 24.69
N ALA A 316 11.45 5.43 25.55
CA ALA A 316 12.57 6.38 25.41
C ALA A 316 13.34 6.20 24.09
N ALA A 317 13.62 4.95 23.69
CA ALA A 317 14.31 4.67 22.43
C ALA A 317 13.46 5.09 21.20
N LEU A 318 12.17 4.75 21.19
CA LEU A 318 11.26 5.06 20.10
C LEU A 318 10.98 6.56 19.97
N GLU A 319 10.90 7.30 21.09
CA GLU A 319 10.66 8.73 21.10
C GLU A 319 11.72 9.49 20.29
N ASN A 320 13.00 9.22 20.58
CA ASN A 320 14.13 9.84 19.91
C ASN A 320 14.09 9.61 18.40
N GLU A 321 13.79 8.38 18.00
CA GLU A 321 13.74 8.00 16.58
C GLU A 321 12.53 8.59 15.86
N CYS A 322 11.36 8.62 16.50
CA CYS A 322 10.14 9.17 15.90
C CYS A 322 10.25 10.66 15.58
N ARG A 323 10.97 11.44 16.40
CA ARG A 323 11.22 12.86 16.16
C ARG A 323 12.05 13.12 14.90
N ARG A 324 12.88 12.16 14.47
CA ARG A 324 13.75 12.28 13.29
C ARG A 324 13.10 11.85 11.99
N ILE A 325 11.92 11.22 12.05
CA ILE A 325 11.19 10.80 10.84
C ILE A 325 10.66 12.06 10.12
N ALA A 326 10.98 12.18 8.83
CA ALA A 326 10.57 13.30 7.99
C ALA A 326 9.06 13.55 8.05
N SER A 327 8.66 14.82 8.08
CA SER A 327 7.26 15.24 8.23
C SER A 327 6.34 14.70 7.13
N HIS A 328 6.86 14.53 5.90
CA HIS A 328 6.11 13.99 4.76
C HIS A 328 5.92 12.46 4.80
N ALA A 329 6.61 11.73 5.69
CA ALA A 329 6.55 10.27 5.75
C ALA A 329 5.43 9.77 6.68
N LEU A 330 4.18 10.16 6.39
CA LEU A 330 3.05 10.02 7.32
C LEU A 330 2.75 8.58 7.77
N ASN A 331 2.81 7.60 6.88
CA ASN A 331 2.62 6.17 7.20
C ASN A 331 3.72 5.67 8.15
N THR A 332 4.97 6.04 7.88
CA THR A 332 6.12 5.70 8.74
C THR A 332 5.97 6.35 10.12
N ARG A 333 5.65 7.65 10.18
CA ARG A 333 5.38 8.37 11.44
C ARG A 333 4.25 7.74 12.24
N THR A 334 3.16 7.37 11.56
CA THR A 334 1.99 6.76 12.17
C THR A 334 2.30 5.40 12.77
N ARG A 335 2.98 4.53 12.01
CA ARG A 335 3.40 3.21 12.48
C ARG A 335 4.25 3.31 13.74
N TYR A 336 5.35 4.07 13.68
CA TYR A 336 6.28 4.12 14.81
C TYR A 336 5.78 4.99 15.96
N GLY A 337 4.99 6.02 15.68
CA GLY A 337 4.32 6.81 16.72
C GLY A 337 3.28 6.00 17.50
N LEU A 338 2.53 5.11 16.85
CA LEU A 338 1.63 4.19 17.56
C LEU A 338 2.39 3.15 18.39
N ARG A 339 3.55 2.69 17.91
CA ARG A 339 4.45 1.83 18.70
C ARG A 339 5.00 2.54 19.93
N HIS A 340 5.37 3.82 19.78
CA HIS A 340 5.76 4.66 20.90
C HIS A 340 4.59 4.83 21.91
N ALA A 341 3.38 5.14 21.43
CA ALA A 341 2.19 5.22 22.26
C ALA A 341 1.89 3.91 22.99
N LEU A 342 2.10 2.76 22.33
CA LEU A 342 1.96 1.45 22.94
C LEU A 342 2.99 1.19 24.04
N ALA A 343 4.25 1.56 23.82
CA ALA A 343 5.30 1.46 24.84
C ALA A 343 5.00 2.34 26.06
N LEU A 344 4.50 3.56 25.86
CA LEU A 344 4.04 4.46 26.92
C LEU A 344 2.87 3.87 27.72
N ALA A 345 1.87 3.30 27.04
CA ALA A 345 0.75 2.66 27.74
C ALA A 345 1.23 1.49 28.61
N ALA A 346 2.12 0.65 28.07
CA ALA A 346 2.68 -0.49 28.78
C ALA A 346 3.63 -0.09 29.92
N SER A 347 4.25 1.11 29.88
CA SER A 347 5.07 1.64 30.98
C SER A 347 4.25 2.32 32.08
N GLY A 348 2.94 2.47 31.90
CA GLY A 348 2.02 3.15 32.82
C GLY A 348 1.78 4.63 32.52
N GLU A 349 2.42 5.19 31.49
CA GLU A 349 2.28 6.59 31.07
C GLU A 349 1.10 6.79 30.12
N VAL A 350 -0.11 6.47 30.62
CA VAL A 350 -1.31 6.38 29.79
C VAL A 350 -1.75 7.73 29.19
N GLU A 351 -1.52 8.85 29.87
CA GLU A 351 -1.84 10.18 29.38
C GLU A 351 -0.96 10.55 28.18
N SER A 352 0.35 10.33 28.28
CA SER A 352 1.31 10.54 27.18
C SER A 352 1.02 9.60 26.00
N SER A 353 0.65 8.35 26.30
CA SER A 353 0.16 7.39 25.31
C SER A 353 -1.07 7.92 24.57
N CYS A 354 -2.08 8.42 25.30
CA CYS A 354 -3.29 9.00 24.73
C CYS A 354 -2.99 10.23 23.87
N ALA A 355 -2.11 11.13 24.33
CA ALA A 355 -1.71 12.30 23.56
C ALA A 355 -1.08 11.90 22.22
N THR A 356 -0.09 11.00 22.26
CA THR A 356 0.60 10.50 21.06
C THR A 356 -0.36 9.79 20.11
N ALA A 357 -1.19 8.87 20.61
CA ALA A 357 -2.14 8.13 19.77
C ALA A 357 -3.24 9.03 19.20
N GLY A 358 -3.71 10.02 19.96
CA GLY A 358 -4.77 10.94 19.55
C GLY A 358 -4.44 11.72 18.28
N GLU A 359 -3.19 12.13 18.12
CA GLU A 359 -2.71 12.82 16.91
C GLU A 359 -2.71 11.91 15.66
N LEU A 360 -2.58 10.59 15.86
CA LEU A 360 -2.33 9.64 14.78
C LEU A 360 -3.59 8.88 14.33
N LEU A 361 -4.53 8.62 15.25
CA LEU A 361 -5.73 7.81 14.97
C LEU A 361 -6.60 8.37 13.84
N GLY A 362 -6.65 9.70 13.69
CA GLY A 362 -7.34 10.35 12.57
C GLY A 362 -6.74 9.97 11.21
N PHE A 363 -5.41 9.96 11.11
CA PHE A 363 -4.71 9.56 9.88
C PHE A 363 -4.88 8.07 9.59
N VAL A 364 -4.80 7.19 10.60
CA VAL A 364 -5.01 5.74 10.42
C VAL A 364 -6.41 5.43 9.89
N SER A 365 -7.41 6.18 10.33
CA SER A 365 -8.80 6.02 9.86
C SER A 365 -8.94 6.36 8.37
N ALA A 366 -8.20 7.38 7.90
CA ALA A 366 -8.19 7.78 6.49
C ALA A 366 -7.29 6.89 5.62
N ASN A 367 -6.22 6.33 6.20
CA ASN A 367 -5.22 5.51 5.53
C ASN A 367 -5.05 4.18 6.27
N PRO A 368 -5.98 3.23 6.08
CA PRO A 368 -5.94 1.96 6.79
C PRO A 368 -4.70 1.13 6.40
N SER A 369 -4.09 0.51 7.41
CA SER A 369 -2.98 -0.43 7.27
C SER A 369 -3.16 -1.57 8.27
N ALA A 370 -3.13 -2.81 7.79
CA ALA A 370 -3.24 -4.05 8.57
C ALA A 370 -2.15 -4.17 9.64
N THR A 371 -0.92 -3.85 9.25
CA THR A 371 0.23 -3.91 10.16
C THR A 371 0.13 -2.86 11.26
N VAL A 372 -0.32 -1.64 10.96
CA VAL A 372 -0.60 -0.60 11.97
C VAL A 372 -1.78 -1.00 12.85
N ARG A 373 -2.82 -1.61 12.27
CA ARG A 373 -3.99 -2.10 13.03
C ARG A 373 -3.60 -3.17 14.06
N THR A 374 -2.56 -3.95 13.79
CA THR A 374 -2.02 -4.90 14.77
C THR A 374 -1.51 -4.18 16.02
N ASP A 375 -0.80 -3.07 15.85
CA ASP A 375 -0.32 -2.23 16.95
C ASP A 375 -1.49 -1.53 17.67
N VAL A 376 -2.52 -1.06 16.94
CA VAL A 376 -3.74 -0.48 17.54
C VAL A 376 -4.52 -1.50 18.37
N ARG A 377 -4.61 -2.77 17.93
CA ARG A 377 -5.24 -3.84 18.73
C ARG A 377 -4.47 -4.11 20.03
N ARG A 378 -3.13 -4.05 19.98
CA ARG A 378 -2.30 -4.15 21.20
C ARG A 378 -2.54 -2.95 22.12
N LEU A 379 -2.64 -1.75 21.55
CA LEU A 379 -2.90 -0.51 22.30
C LEU A 379 -4.26 -0.55 23.01
N ASP A 380 -5.30 -1.03 22.34
CA ASP A 380 -6.63 -1.21 22.95
C ASP A 380 -6.58 -2.13 24.18
N ARG A 381 -5.84 -3.24 24.10
CA ARG A 381 -5.65 -4.16 25.23
C ARG A 381 -4.93 -3.47 26.39
N GLU A 382 -3.89 -2.70 26.12
CA GLU A 382 -3.16 -1.95 27.16
C GLU A 382 -4.06 -0.87 27.80
N TRP A 383 -4.77 -0.09 27.00
CA TRP A 383 -5.72 0.93 27.48
C TRP A 383 -6.90 0.33 28.23
N SER A 384 -7.24 -0.95 28.00
CA SER A 384 -8.29 -1.64 28.74
C SER A 384 -8.01 -1.75 30.24
N ARG A 385 -6.75 -1.59 30.69
CA ARG A 385 -6.36 -1.50 32.10
C ARG A 385 -6.66 -0.13 32.73
N PHE A 386 -6.89 0.89 31.90
CA PHE A 386 -7.06 2.30 32.30
C PHE A 386 -8.45 2.85 31.95
N ARG A 387 -9.52 2.03 32.02
CA ARG A 387 -10.89 2.44 31.62
C ARG A 387 -11.43 3.65 32.40
N GLY A 388 -10.94 3.85 33.63
CA GLY A 388 -11.27 5.00 34.48
C GLY A 388 -10.61 6.32 34.04
N ASN A 389 -9.63 6.27 33.13
CA ASN A 389 -8.93 7.46 32.64
C ASN A 389 -9.78 8.24 31.63
N ALA A 390 -9.89 9.56 31.82
CA ALA A 390 -10.70 10.42 30.96
C ALA A 390 -10.18 10.51 29.51
N ALA A 391 -8.86 10.54 29.32
CA ALA A 391 -8.24 10.60 27.99
C ALA A 391 -8.49 9.31 27.20
N VAL A 392 -8.37 8.15 27.86
CA VAL A 392 -8.71 6.85 27.26
C VAL A 392 -10.18 6.80 26.83
N ARG A 393 -11.11 7.21 27.71
CA ARG A 393 -12.55 7.25 27.37
C ARG A 393 -12.82 8.13 26.16
N ARG A 394 -12.18 9.30 26.08
CA ARG A 394 -12.33 10.24 24.96
C ARG A 394 -11.86 9.67 23.63
N LEU A 395 -10.81 8.84 23.63
CA LEU A 395 -10.22 8.28 22.39
C LEU A 395 -10.81 6.93 21.96
N ARG A 396 -11.62 6.27 22.81
CA ARG A 396 -12.27 4.99 22.46
C ARG A 396 -13.04 5.01 21.14
N PRO A 397 -13.86 6.03 20.82
CA PRO A 397 -14.57 6.06 19.53
C PRO A 397 -13.61 6.08 18.33
N ALA A 398 -12.53 6.87 18.39
CA ALA A 398 -11.53 6.94 17.32
C ALA A 398 -10.81 5.59 17.13
N LEU A 399 -10.47 4.92 18.24
CA LEU A 399 -9.86 3.60 18.20
C LEU A 399 -10.82 2.55 17.60
N ALA A 400 -12.10 2.57 17.98
CA ALA A 400 -13.11 1.68 17.42
C ALA A 400 -13.28 1.88 15.90
N ASN A 401 -13.27 3.13 15.43
CA ASN A 401 -13.34 3.45 13.99
C ASN A 401 -12.16 2.81 13.23
N VAL A 402 -10.94 2.91 13.75
CA VAL A 402 -9.75 2.31 13.13
C VAL A 402 -9.86 0.77 13.08
N LEU A 403 -10.34 0.15 14.16
CA LEU A 403 -10.46 -1.31 14.23
C LEU A 403 -11.53 -1.88 13.31
N ASN A 404 -12.62 -1.12 13.08
CA ASN A 404 -13.77 -1.52 12.27
C ASN A 404 -13.65 -1.10 10.80
N ALA A 405 -12.71 -0.24 10.43
CA ALA A 405 -12.51 0.17 9.05
C ALA A 405 -12.15 -1.02 8.15
N ALA A 406 -12.63 -1.02 6.90
CA ALA A 406 -12.14 -1.98 5.90
C ALA A 406 -10.62 -1.76 5.65
N ILE A 407 -9.90 -2.82 5.28
CA ILE A 407 -8.50 -2.75 4.82
C ILE A 407 -8.49 -2.91 3.31
#